data_AF-A0A9W8JX91-F1
#
_entry.id   AF-A0A9W8JX91-F1
#
_cell.length_a   1.000
_cell.length_b   1.000
_cell.length_c   1.000
_cell.angle_alpha   90.00
_cell.angle_beta   90.00
_cell.angle_gamma   90.00
#
_symmetry.space_group_name_H-M   'P 1'
#
loop_
_entity.id
_entity.type
_entity.pdbx_description
1 polymer ?
#
loop_
_entity_poly.entity_id
_entity_poly.type
_entity_poly.pdbx_seq_one_letter_code
_entity_poly.pdbx_strand_id
1 'polypeptide(L)'
;MDVDKDPVQLPNPHTPMAFLNPELAYQLTIAIYVHVLIWDLMNNFHQDLSLAKGHPLRFPTVSYFLSRLACLGFVLFVVVAQTAPLDVSCLQFGKAASWFYAPAVSTTSLLFLIRLRAIFDGHPLIRIVFSGLWLVVLAACLTPGLGLINDNIGTTKYCVQTTVEPYVGAATIVPLINDTLVFLAISWKLMGIAYDTAYPLRSASGLRFRVRAFFRGDYLPAFSRGLLQDGQVYYL
;
A
#
# COMPACT_ATOMS: atom_id res chain seq x y z
N MET A 1 6.96 -34.56 50.32
CA MET A 1 8.13 -33.75 49.93
C MET A 1 7.81 -33.24 48.55
N ASP A 2 7.14 -32.10 48.54
CA ASP A 2 6.69 -31.39 47.35
C ASP A 2 7.92 -30.94 46.56
N VAL A 3 8.01 -31.43 45.33
CA VAL A 3 8.98 -30.96 44.35
C VAL A 3 8.51 -29.58 43.92
N ASP A 4 9.18 -28.57 44.45
CA ASP A 4 9.10 -27.18 44.01
C ASP A 4 9.39 -27.14 42.50
N LYS A 5 8.33 -27.07 41.69
CA LYS A 5 8.43 -26.76 40.27
C LYS A 5 8.47 -25.24 40.21
N ASP A 6 9.68 -24.68 40.29
CA ASP A 6 9.92 -23.35 39.74
C ASP A 6 9.30 -23.33 38.33
N PRO A 7 8.33 -22.44 38.05
CA PRO A 7 7.74 -22.37 36.72
C PRO A 7 8.89 -22.04 35.76
N VAL A 8 9.20 -22.97 34.85
CA VAL A 8 10.20 -22.77 33.80
C VAL A 8 9.89 -21.45 33.12
N GLN A 9 10.67 -20.43 33.47
CA GLN A 9 10.43 -19.07 33.04
C GLN A 9 10.83 -19.01 31.57
N LEU A 10 9.84 -19.16 30.69
CA LEU A 10 10.05 -19.07 29.25
C LEU A 10 10.74 -17.73 28.94
N PRO A 11 11.73 -17.70 28.03
CA PRO A 11 12.48 -16.47 27.74
C PRO A 11 11.60 -15.28 27.33
N ASN A 12 10.40 -15.54 26.80
CA ASN A 12 9.41 -14.55 26.40
C ASN A 12 7.99 -14.98 26.82
N PRO A 13 7.59 -14.76 28.09
CA PRO A 13 6.34 -15.28 28.64
C PRO A 13 5.08 -14.57 28.11
N HIS A 14 5.24 -13.44 27.41
CA HIS A 14 4.13 -12.70 26.79
C HIS A 14 3.91 -13.04 25.32
N THR A 15 4.74 -13.91 24.74
CA THR A 15 4.59 -14.31 23.35
C THR A 15 3.70 -15.54 23.27
N PRO A 16 2.53 -15.49 22.62
CA PRO A 16 1.59 -16.63 22.59
C PRO A 16 2.22 -17.89 21.98
N MET A 17 3.12 -17.72 21.01
CA MET A 17 3.88 -18.80 20.39
C MET A 17 4.88 -19.49 21.35
N ALA A 18 5.26 -18.87 22.48
CA ALA A 18 6.18 -19.45 23.45
C ALA A 18 5.55 -20.56 24.30
N PHE A 19 4.21 -20.66 24.34
CA PHE A 19 3.48 -21.70 25.06
C PHE A 19 3.20 -22.95 24.21
N LEU A 20 3.49 -22.90 22.91
CA LEU A 20 3.33 -24.02 21.98
C LEU A 20 4.65 -24.79 21.84
N ASN A 21 4.57 -26.06 21.47
CA ASN A 21 5.75 -26.81 21.06
C ASN A 21 6.41 -26.10 19.86
N PRO A 22 7.75 -26.05 19.74
CA PRO A 22 8.44 -25.30 18.69
C PRO A 22 7.97 -25.64 17.27
N GLU A 23 7.73 -26.93 17.01
CA GLU A 23 7.21 -27.41 15.71
C GLU A 23 5.78 -26.89 15.45
N LEU A 24 4.91 -26.93 16.45
CA LEU A 24 3.54 -26.46 16.33
C LEU A 24 3.47 -24.94 16.19
N ALA A 25 4.32 -24.20 16.93
CA ALA A 25 4.45 -22.76 16.82
C ALA A 25 4.88 -22.33 15.41
N TYR A 26 5.84 -23.05 14.82
CA TYR A 26 6.32 -22.83 13.46
C TYR A 26 5.22 -23.08 12.42
N GLN A 27 4.56 -24.25 12.48
CA GLN A 27 3.47 -24.60 11.56
C GLN A 27 2.31 -23.62 11.63
N LEU A 28 1.92 -23.20 12.85
CA LEU A 28 0.86 -22.21 13.04
C LEU A 28 1.23 -20.84 12.46
N THR A 29 2.48 -20.41 12.67
CA THR A 29 2.99 -19.14 12.14
C THR A 29 2.95 -19.13 10.60
N ILE A 30 3.43 -20.19 9.95
CA ILE A 30 3.36 -20.33 8.49
C ILE A 30 1.91 -20.33 8.03
N ALA A 31 1.03 -21.08 8.69
CA ALA A 31 -0.38 -21.16 8.32
C ALA A 31 -1.05 -19.78 8.35
N ILE A 32 -0.75 -18.94 9.36
CA ILE A 32 -1.27 -17.57 9.45
C ILE A 32 -0.79 -16.73 8.26
N TYR A 33 0.50 -16.75 7.95
CA TYR A 33 1.04 -15.97 6.82
C TYR A 33 0.51 -16.43 5.46
N VAL A 34 0.44 -17.74 5.24
CA VAL A 34 -0.10 -18.32 4.00
C VAL A 34 -1.59 -17.99 3.86
N HIS A 35 -2.36 -18.03 4.94
CA HIS A 35 -3.77 -17.68 4.92
C HIS A 35 -3.98 -16.21 4.51
N VAL A 36 -3.23 -15.29 5.12
CA VAL A 36 -3.29 -13.85 4.77
C VAL A 36 -2.87 -13.62 3.31
N LEU A 37 -1.85 -14.31 2.83
CA LEU A 37 -1.39 -14.20 1.45
C LEU A 37 -2.42 -14.71 0.44
N ILE A 38 -3.02 -15.87 0.71
CA ILE A 38 -4.10 -16.43 -0.13
C ILE A 38 -5.30 -15.48 -0.14
N TRP A 39 -5.66 -14.96 1.03
CA TRP A 39 -6.74 -13.99 1.17
C TRP A 39 -6.49 -12.72 0.32
N ASP A 40 -5.30 -12.15 0.40
CA ASP A 40 -4.93 -10.98 -0.39
C ASP A 40 -4.94 -11.29 -1.90
N LEU A 41 -4.34 -12.41 -2.31
CA LEU A 41 -4.32 -12.83 -3.71
C LEU A 41 -5.73 -13.01 -4.27
N MET A 42 -6.61 -13.68 -3.53
CA MET A 42 -7.97 -13.99 -3.98
C MET A 42 -8.82 -12.71 -4.14
N ASN A 43 -8.68 -11.75 -3.22
CA ASN A 43 -9.38 -10.47 -3.30
C ASN A 43 -8.93 -9.63 -4.51
N ASN A 44 -7.63 -9.60 -4.79
CA ASN A 44 -7.11 -8.81 -5.90
C ASN A 44 -7.33 -9.50 -7.27
N PHE A 45 -7.29 -10.84 -7.30
CA PHE A 45 -7.34 -11.62 -8.54
C PHE A 45 -8.66 -11.45 -9.33
N HIS A 46 -9.79 -11.38 -8.63
CA HIS A 46 -11.09 -11.20 -9.29
C HIS A 46 -11.17 -9.87 -10.06
N GLN A 47 -10.72 -8.79 -9.42
CA GLN A 47 -10.71 -7.46 -10.02
C GLN A 47 -9.73 -7.39 -11.19
N ASP A 48 -8.54 -7.96 -11.04
CA ASP A 48 -7.50 -7.97 -12.08
C ASP A 48 -7.92 -8.75 -13.33
N LEU A 49 -8.61 -9.89 -13.16
CA LEU A 49 -9.15 -10.66 -14.29
C LEU A 49 -10.27 -9.93 -15.03
N SER A 50 -11.13 -9.20 -14.32
CA SER A 50 -12.20 -8.42 -14.95
C SER A 50 -11.63 -7.29 -15.81
N LEU A 51 -10.58 -6.62 -15.32
CA LEU A 51 -9.86 -5.57 -16.03
C LEU A 51 -9.08 -6.12 -17.23
N ALA A 52 -8.47 -7.30 -17.11
CA ALA A 52 -7.72 -7.96 -18.19
C ALA A 52 -8.63 -8.39 -19.37
N LYS A 53 -9.87 -8.78 -19.08
CA LYS A 53 -10.82 -9.25 -20.11
C LYS A 53 -11.60 -8.12 -20.79
N GLY A 54 -11.72 -6.95 -20.16
CA GLY A 54 -12.62 -5.88 -20.60
C GLY A 54 -11.98 -4.71 -21.38
N HIS A 55 -10.66 -4.52 -21.32
CA HIS A 55 -10.03 -3.31 -21.87
C HIS A 55 -8.79 -3.57 -22.75
N PRO A 56 -8.62 -2.83 -23.86
CA PRO A 56 -7.39 -2.89 -24.65
C PRO A 56 -6.19 -2.40 -23.85
N LEU A 57 -5.02 -3.00 -24.09
CA LEU A 57 -3.75 -2.66 -23.45
C LEU A 57 -3.36 -1.20 -23.75
N ARG A 58 -3.65 -0.29 -22.83
CA ARG A 58 -3.19 1.11 -22.85
C ARG A 58 -2.08 1.31 -21.82
N PHE A 59 -1.33 2.41 -21.94
CA PHE A 59 -0.25 2.77 -21.03
C PHE A 59 -0.64 2.71 -19.53
N PRO A 60 -1.82 3.20 -19.09
CA PRO A 60 -2.25 3.07 -17.69
C PRO A 60 -2.53 1.62 -17.28
N THR A 61 -2.96 0.77 -18.21
CA THR A 61 -3.22 -0.66 -17.95
C THR A 61 -1.90 -1.41 -17.70
N VAL A 62 -0.87 -1.14 -18.51
CA VAL A 62 0.47 -1.73 -18.31
C VAL A 62 1.08 -1.27 -16.98
N SER A 63 0.98 0.03 -16.70
CA SER A 63 1.40 0.61 -15.42
C SER A 63 0.67 -0.05 -14.23
N TYR A 64 -0.64 -0.27 -14.34
CA TYR A 64 -1.41 -0.99 -13.32
C TYR A 64 -0.91 -2.42 -13.08
N PHE A 65 -0.74 -3.22 -14.13
CA PHE A 65 -0.25 -4.60 -13.98
C PHE A 65 1.18 -4.66 -13.43
N LEU A 66 2.05 -3.73 -13.85
CA LEU A 66 3.41 -3.65 -13.31
C LEU A 66 3.40 -3.34 -11.81
N SER A 67 2.54 -2.40 -11.39
CA SER A 67 2.36 -2.05 -9.99
C SER A 67 1.88 -3.24 -9.15
N ARG A 68 0.90 -4.00 -9.67
CA ARG A 68 0.36 -5.18 -9.02
C ARG A 68 1.38 -6.30 -8.90
N LEU A 69 2.10 -6.60 -9.99
CA LEU A 69 3.13 -7.64 -10.00
C LEU A 69 4.29 -7.28 -9.07
N ALA A 70 4.70 -6.01 -9.03
CA ALA A 70 5.73 -5.54 -8.11
C ALA A 70 5.29 -5.63 -6.65
N CYS A 71 4.03 -5.29 -6.35
CA CYS A 71 3.47 -5.42 -5.00
C CYS A 71 3.40 -6.90 -4.56
N LEU A 72 2.88 -7.79 -5.41
CA LEU A 72 2.86 -9.23 -5.13
C LEU A 72 4.27 -9.79 -4.92
N GLY A 73 5.23 -9.40 -5.76
CA GLY A 73 6.64 -9.74 -5.57
C GLY A 73 7.15 -9.29 -4.21
N PHE A 74 6.94 -8.03 -3.84
CA PHE A 74 7.37 -7.49 -2.54
C PHE A 74 6.75 -8.26 -1.36
N VAL A 75 5.44 -8.50 -1.38
CA VAL A 75 4.74 -9.25 -0.32
C VAL A 75 5.26 -10.68 -0.22
N LEU A 76 5.50 -11.35 -1.35
CA LEU A 76 6.09 -12.70 -1.36
C LEU A 76 7.49 -12.70 -0.73
N PHE A 77 8.34 -11.72 -1.05
CA PHE A 77 9.65 -11.60 -0.41
C PHE A 77 9.52 -11.44 1.11
N VAL A 78 8.61 -10.59 1.58
CA VAL A 78 8.38 -10.39 3.02
C VAL A 78 7.90 -11.68 3.68
N VAL A 79 6.92 -12.38 3.09
CA VAL A 79 6.41 -13.64 3.63
C VAL A 79 7.51 -14.70 3.69
N VAL A 80 8.31 -14.84 2.63
CA VAL A 80 9.42 -15.80 2.57
C VAL A 80 10.48 -15.48 3.63
N ALA A 81 10.86 -14.21 3.83
CA ALA A 81 11.80 -13.82 4.88
C ALA A 81 11.33 -14.19 6.29
N GLN A 82 10.02 -14.18 6.53
CA GLN A 82 9.42 -14.46 7.84
C GLN A 82 9.10 -15.94 8.07
N THR A 83 8.92 -16.72 7.00
CA THR A 83 8.42 -18.10 7.08
C THR A 83 9.45 -19.16 6.74
N ALA A 84 10.49 -18.82 5.98
CA ALA A 84 11.45 -19.79 5.47
C ALA A 84 12.89 -19.45 5.90
N PRO A 85 13.71 -20.46 6.23
CA PRO A 85 15.15 -20.27 6.37
C PRO A 85 15.77 -19.94 5.00
N LEU A 86 16.58 -18.89 4.93
CA LEU A 86 17.26 -18.47 3.71
C LEU A 86 18.70 -18.99 3.67
N ASP A 87 19.07 -19.61 2.55
CA ASP A 87 20.46 -19.98 2.28
C ASP A 87 21.32 -18.81 1.76
N VAL A 88 20.67 -17.70 1.41
CA VAL A 88 21.28 -16.47 0.89
C VAL A 88 21.42 -15.46 2.04
N SER A 89 22.42 -14.58 1.97
CA SER A 89 22.57 -13.50 2.96
C SER A 89 21.32 -12.62 3.06
N CYS A 90 20.84 -12.38 4.28
CA CYS A 90 19.69 -11.51 4.55
C CYS A 90 19.85 -10.11 3.97
N LEU A 91 21.08 -9.59 3.90
CA LEU A 91 21.38 -8.31 3.27
C LEU A 91 21.03 -8.31 1.78
N GLN A 92 21.43 -9.35 1.03
CA GLN A 92 21.11 -9.45 -0.40
C GLN A 92 19.62 -9.66 -0.61
N PHE A 93 18.99 -10.49 0.21
CA PHE A 93 17.55 -10.74 0.14
C PHE A 93 16.72 -9.48 0.41
N GLY A 94 17.07 -8.71 1.45
CA GLY A 94 16.44 -7.44 1.76
C GLY A 94 16.62 -6.40 0.65
N LYS A 95 17.83 -6.31 0.07
CA LYS A 95 18.07 -5.44 -1.10
C LYS A 95 17.24 -5.85 -2.31
N ALA A 96 17.09 -7.16 -2.55
CA ALA A 96 16.23 -7.66 -3.62
C ALA A 96 14.75 -7.28 -3.40
N ALA A 97 14.26 -7.37 -2.16
CA ALA A 97 12.90 -6.92 -1.82
C ALA A 97 12.71 -5.42 -2.10
N SER A 98 13.67 -4.57 -1.77
CA SER A 98 13.61 -3.12 -2.04
C SER A 98 13.47 -2.78 -3.53
N TRP A 99 13.99 -3.62 -4.43
CA TRP A 99 13.80 -3.45 -5.89
C TRP A 99 12.37 -3.68 -6.36
N PHE A 100 11.55 -4.41 -5.61
CA PHE A 100 10.12 -4.57 -5.90
C PHE A 100 9.28 -3.46 -5.27
N TYR A 101 9.68 -2.96 -4.10
CA TYR A 101 9.00 -1.87 -3.40
C TYR A 101 8.96 -0.58 -4.23
N ALA A 102 10.11 -0.13 -4.72
CA ALA A 102 10.23 1.13 -5.44
C ALA A 102 9.31 1.22 -6.68
N PRO A 103 9.28 0.24 -7.61
CA PRO A 103 8.38 0.26 -8.75
C PRO A 103 6.91 0.08 -8.33
N ALA A 104 6.59 -0.70 -7.29
CA ALA A 104 5.20 -0.85 -6.83
C ALA A 104 4.59 0.51 -6.43
N VAL A 105 5.26 1.25 -5.55
CA VAL A 105 4.75 2.54 -5.07
C VAL A 105 4.84 3.61 -6.15
N SER A 106 5.97 3.71 -6.86
CA SER A 106 6.15 4.75 -7.89
C SER A 106 5.16 4.61 -9.04
N THR A 107 4.84 3.38 -9.43
CA THR A 107 3.87 3.11 -10.51
C THR A 107 2.44 3.36 -10.04
N THR A 108 2.11 3.06 -8.79
CA THR A 108 0.80 3.43 -8.19
C THR A 108 0.60 4.94 -8.21
N SER A 109 1.56 5.72 -7.71
CA SER A 109 1.48 7.19 -7.74
C SER A 109 1.48 7.76 -9.16
N LEU A 110 2.13 7.09 -10.12
CA LEU A 110 2.07 7.46 -11.54
C LEU A 110 0.65 7.32 -12.10
N LEU A 111 -0.08 6.27 -11.75
CA LEU A 111 -1.47 6.09 -12.18
C LEU A 111 -2.37 7.22 -11.69
N PHE A 112 -2.21 7.63 -10.44
CA PHE A 112 -2.90 8.79 -9.88
C PHE A 112 -2.53 10.08 -10.62
N LEU A 113 -1.26 10.26 -10.96
CA LEU A 113 -0.81 11.41 -11.75
C LEU A 113 -1.41 11.41 -13.16
N ILE A 114 -1.50 10.26 -13.84
CA ILE A 114 -2.13 10.15 -15.16
C ILE A 114 -3.61 10.56 -15.08
N ARG A 115 -4.33 10.06 -14.06
CA ARG A 115 -5.74 10.45 -13.81
C ARG A 115 -5.87 11.95 -13.58
N LEU A 116 -4.97 12.53 -12.77
CA LEU A 116 -4.93 13.97 -12.52
C LEU A 116 -4.67 14.76 -13.81
N ARG A 117 -3.70 14.34 -14.63
CA ARG A 117 -3.40 15.01 -15.91
C ARG A 117 -4.59 15.02 -16.87
N ALA A 118 -5.35 13.92 -16.92
CA ALA A 118 -6.55 13.84 -17.75
C ALA A 118 -7.66 14.80 -17.26
N ILE A 119 -7.78 15.00 -15.94
CA ILE A 119 -8.81 15.87 -15.34
C ILE A 119 -8.43 17.36 -15.42
N PHE A 120 -7.13 17.67 -15.35
CA PHE A 120 -6.59 19.03 -15.34
C PHE A 120 -5.93 19.42 -16.68
N ASP A 121 -6.45 18.93 -17.81
CA ASP A 121 -5.81 19.12 -19.12
C ASP A 121 -5.56 20.59 -19.49
N GLY A 122 -6.44 21.50 -19.04
CA GLY A 122 -6.31 22.95 -19.25
C GLY A 122 -5.43 23.72 -18.26
N HIS A 123 -4.83 23.06 -17.24
CA HIS A 123 -4.04 23.74 -16.21
C HIS A 123 -2.59 23.22 -16.17
N PRO A 124 -1.68 23.76 -17.02
CA PRO A 124 -0.32 23.26 -17.15
C PRO A 124 0.49 23.37 -15.86
N LEU A 125 0.30 24.43 -15.06
CA LEU A 125 0.97 24.62 -13.78
C LEU A 125 0.71 23.44 -12.82
N ILE A 126 -0.56 23.04 -12.67
CA ILE A 126 -0.96 21.94 -11.80
C ILE A 126 -0.28 20.64 -12.25
N ARG A 127 -0.27 20.37 -13.57
CA ARG A 127 0.39 19.18 -14.11
C ARG A 127 1.89 19.16 -13.81
N ILE A 128 2.58 20.29 -13.93
CA ILE A 128 4.02 20.40 -13.65
C ILE A 128 4.30 20.16 -12.16
N VAL A 129 3.54 20.81 -11.27
CA VAL A 129 3.70 20.67 -9.81
C VAL A 129 3.51 19.21 -9.37
N PHE A 130 2.42 18.57 -9.79
CA PHE A 130 2.16 17.17 -9.43
C PHE A 130 3.15 16.19 -10.08
N SER A 131 3.71 16.52 -11.25
CA SER A 131 4.80 15.73 -11.83
C SER A 131 6.09 15.84 -11.02
N GLY A 132 6.39 17.03 -10.49
CA GLY A 132 7.48 17.24 -9.55
C GLY A 132 7.29 16.46 -8.26
N LEU A 133 6.08 16.49 -7.68
CA LEU A 133 5.75 15.68 -6.49
C LEU A 133 5.95 14.19 -6.72
N TRP A 134 5.56 13.68 -7.89
CA TRP A 134 5.81 12.28 -8.27
C TRP A 134 7.31 11.94 -8.34
N LEU A 135 8.17 12.84 -8.82
CA LEU A 135 9.62 12.63 -8.80
C LEU A 135 10.17 12.56 -7.36
N VAL A 136 9.62 13.38 -6.46
CA VAL A 136 9.96 13.32 -5.02
C VAL A 136 9.53 11.99 -4.41
N VAL A 137 8.35 11.47 -4.78
CA VAL A 137 7.90 10.12 -4.40
C VAL A 137 8.89 9.06 -4.90
N LEU A 138 9.29 9.12 -6.18
CA LEU A 138 10.24 8.16 -6.74
C LEU A 138 11.57 8.17 -5.98
N ALA A 139 12.10 9.35 -5.67
CA ALA A 139 13.32 9.48 -4.88
C ALA A 139 13.15 8.94 -3.44
N ALA A 140 12.02 9.24 -2.79
CA ALA A 140 11.71 8.75 -1.47
C ALA A 140 11.56 7.21 -1.43
N CYS A 141 10.98 6.60 -2.46
CA CYS A 141 10.82 5.15 -2.54
C CYS A 141 12.13 4.38 -2.75
N LEU A 142 13.22 5.05 -3.14
CA LEU A 142 14.55 4.44 -3.25
C LEU A 142 15.28 4.39 -1.91
N THR A 143 14.88 5.19 -0.92
CA THR A 143 15.55 5.25 0.38
C THR A 143 15.59 3.93 1.15
N PRO A 144 14.57 3.04 1.11
CA PRO A 144 14.63 1.75 1.80
C PRO A 144 15.73 0.85 1.24
N GLY A 145 16.07 0.98 -0.05
CA GLY A 145 17.18 0.23 -0.66
C GLY A 145 18.56 0.61 -0.12
N LEU A 146 18.69 1.80 0.49
CA LEU A 146 19.94 2.33 1.03
C LEU A 146 19.99 2.28 2.56
N GLY A 147 18.85 2.47 3.22
CA GLY A 147 18.77 2.65 4.67
C GLY A 147 18.23 1.47 5.48
N LEU A 148 17.80 0.38 4.82
CA LEU A 148 17.41 -0.86 5.50
C LEU A 148 18.55 -1.87 5.46
N ILE A 149 18.96 -2.34 6.64
CA ILE A 149 19.89 -3.45 6.78
C ILE A 149 19.14 -4.61 7.44
N ASN A 150 19.24 -5.77 6.80
CA ASN A 150 18.70 -7.03 7.30
C ASN A 150 19.88 -7.95 7.61
N ASP A 151 19.82 -8.58 8.78
CA ASP A 151 20.85 -9.52 9.23
C ASP A 151 20.20 -10.81 9.74
N ASN A 152 21.02 -11.84 9.89
CA ASN A 152 20.59 -13.12 10.42
C ASN A 152 20.27 -13.01 11.91
N ILE A 153 19.23 -13.72 12.36
CA ILE A 153 18.93 -13.86 13.79
C ILE A 153 19.95 -14.82 14.41
N GLY A 154 21.04 -14.27 14.96
CA GLY A 154 22.11 -15.05 15.58
C GLY A 154 22.77 -16.01 14.58
N THR A 155 22.82 -17.30 14.92
CA THR A 155 23.35 -18.37 14.05
C THR A 155 22.29 -19.00 13.13
N THR A 156 21.05 -18.49 13.16
CA THR A 156 19.96 -19.04 12.36
C THR A 156 19.95 -18.46 10.94
N LYS A 157 19.23 -19.13 10.05
CA LYS A 157 19.00 -18.69 8.65
C LYS A 157 17.80 -17.75 8.49
N TYR A 158 17.26 -17.22 9.59
CA TYR A 158 16.12 -16.30 9.57
C TYR A 158 16.60 -14.86 9.56
N CYS A 159 15.88 -14.00 8.85
CA CYS A 159 16.23 -12.58 8.73
C CYS A 159 15.46 -11.72 9.73
N VAL A 160 16.15 -10.75 10.30
CA VAL A 160 15.54 -9.64 11.04
C VAL A 160 16.09 -8.32 10.53
N GLN A 161 15.23 -7.31 10.55
CA GLN A 161 15.60 -5.94 10.26
C GLN A 161 16.37 -5.39 11.46
N THR A 162 17.68 -5.16 11.32
CA THR A 162 18.56 -4.75 12.42
C THR A 162 18.76 -3.26 12.49
N THR A 163 18.81 -2.58 11.34
CA THR A 163 18.94 -1.12 11.30
C THR A 163 17.94 -0.50 10.33
N VAL A 164 17.37 0.61 10.78
CA VAL A 164 16.43 1.42 10.03
C VAL A 164 16.90 2.86 10.13
N GLU A 165 17.47 3.36 9.04
CA GLU A 165 17.83 4.77 9.00
C GLU A 165 16.58 5.66 9.06
N PRO A 166 16.60 6.80 9.76
CA PRO A 166 15.42 7.63 9.99
C PRO A 166 14.80 8.15 8.69
N TYR A 167 15.62 8.34 7.64
CA TYR A 167 15.15 8.79 6.33
C TYR A 167 14.35 7.71 5.57
N VAL A 168 14.37 6.44 6.00
CA VAL A 168 13.54 5.38 5.41
C VAL A 168 12.05 5.66 5.59
N GLY A 169 11.66 6.36 6.67
CA GLY A 169 10.28 6.79 6.89
C GLY A 169 9.74 7.71 5.77
N ALA A 170 10.62 8.39 5.01
CA ALA A 170 10.19 9.18 3.86
C ALA A 170 9.51 8.31 2.79
N ALA A 171 9.90 7.04 2.65
CA ALA A 171 9.37 6.11 1.68
C ALA A 171 7.89 5.76 1.91
N THR A 172 7.34 6.04 3.09
CA THR A 172 5.92 5.85 3.41
C THR A 172 5.18 7.18 3.52
N ILE A 173 5.79 8.18 4.16
CA ILE A 173 5.17 9.49 4.41
C ILE A 173 5.01 10.29 3.10
N VAL A 174 6.03 10.32 2.24
CA VAL A 174 5.99 11.13 1.01
C VAL A 174 4.94 10.63 0.01
N PRO A 175 4.85 9.31 -0.31
CA PRO A 175 3.77 8.80 -1.15
C PRO A 175 2.39 9.07 -0.56
N LEU A 176 2.22 8.93 0.76
CA LEU A 176 0.95 9.20 1.43
C LEU A 176 0.50 10.65 1.25
N ILE A 177 1.43 11.61 1.45
CA ILE A 177 1.13 13.03 1.22
C ILE A 177 0.81 13.30 -0.25
N ASN A 178 1.59 12.72 -1.18
CA ASN A 178 1.32 12.89 -2.61
C ASN A 178 -0.07 12.35 -2.99
N ASP A 179 -0.39 11.13 -2.60
CA ASP A 179 -1.63 10.46 -3.00
C ASP A 179 -2.84 11.15 -2.38
N THR A 180 -2.74 11.63 -1.14
CA THR A 180 -3.79 12.44 -0.50
C THR A 180 -4.00 13.78 -1.21
N LEU A 181 -2.93 14.50 -1.57
CA LEU A 181 -3.04 15.75 -2.32
C LEU A 181 -3.66 15.52 -3.71
N VAL A 182 -3.25 14.47 -4.42
CA VAL A 182 -3.82 14.10 -5.72
C VAL A 182 -5.30 13.76 -5.57
N PHE A 183 -5.66 12.95 -4.57
CA PHE A 183 -7.04 12.59 -4.29
C PHE A 183 -7.91 13.81 -3.99
N LEU A 184 -7.43 14.73 -3.15
CA LEU A 184 -8.13 15.97 -2.83
C LEU A 184 -8.30 16.86 -4.08
N ALA A 185 -7.26 17.01 -4.91
CA ALA A 185 -7.31 17.80 -6.12
C ALA A 185 -8.34 17.25 -7.13
N ILE A 186 -8.30 15.95 -7.37
CA ILE A 186 -9.25 15.26 -8.26
C ILE A 186 -10.68 15.41 -7.72
N SER A 187 -10.88 15.15 -6.44
CA SER A 187 -12.19 15.26 -5.79
C SER A 187 -12.77 16.68 -5.88
N TRP A 188 -11.93 17.69 -5.65
CA TRP A 188 -12.32 19.10 -5.74
C TRP A 188 -12.77 19.50 -7.15
N LYS A 189 -12.01 19.09 -8.17
CA LYS A 189 -12.33 19.39 -9.57
C LYS A 189 -13.60 18.68 -10.01
N LEU A 190 -13.75 17.41 -9.66
CA LEU A 190 -14.93 16.62 -10.03
C LEU A 190 -16.21 17.15 -9.34
N MET A 191 -16.10 17.62 -8.10
CA MET A 191 -17.19 18.30 -7.41
C MET A 191 -17.56 19.64 -8.08
N GLY A 192 -16.57 20.40 -8.55
CA GLY A 192 -16.84 21.63 -9.31
C GLY A 192 -17.63 21.35 -10.58
N ILE A 193 -17.23 20.32 -11.34
CA ILE A 193 -17.94 19.88 -12.55
C ILE A 193 -19.36 19.42 -12.21
N ALA A 194 -19.51 18.56 -11.20
CA ALA A 194 -20.83 18.05 -10.78
C ALA A 194 -21.78 19.19 -10.35
N TYR A 195 -21.25 20.18 -9.62
CA TYR A 195 -21.99 21.37 -9.20
C TYR A 195 -22.45 22.22 -10.39
N ASP A 196 -21.53 22.55 -11.31
CA ASP A 196 -21.82 23.35 -12.51
C ASP A 196 -22.88 22.66 -13.39
N THR A 197 -22.87 21.31 -13.45
CA THR A 197 -23.88 20.55 -14.19
C THR A 197 -25.22 20.39 -13.46
N ALA A 198 -25.26 20.52 -12.13
CA ALA A 198 -26.46 20.28 -11.33
C ALA A 198 -27.31 21.54 -11.07
N TYR A 199 -26.75 22.75 -11.20
CA TYR A 199 -27.50 24.00 -10.93
C TYR A 199 -27.12 25.15 -11.87
N PRO A 200 -28.01 25.58 -12.80
CA PRO A 200 -27.81 26.79 -13.59
C PRO A 200 -28.29 28.09 -12.90
N LEU A 201 -28.79 28.05 -11.65
CA LEU A 201 -29.34 29.26 -11.02
C LEU A 201 -28.86 29.49 -9.58
N ARG A 202 -28.47 30.74 -9.34
CA ARG A 202 -28.19 31.45 -8.08
C ARG A 202 -26.76 31.38 -7.52
N SER A 203 -26.00 32.34 -8.00
CA SER A 203 -25.03 33.20 -7.31
C SER A 203 -25.09 33.20 -5.77
N ALA A 204 -23.89 33.25 -5.18
CA ALA A 204 -23.52 33.67 -3.81
C ALA A 204 -23.56 32.64 -2.66
N SER A 205 -22.56 31.73 -2.61
CA SER A 205 -21.81 31.36 -1.38
C SER A 205 -20.87 30.14 -1.61
N GLY A 206 -19.91 30.31 -2.54
CA GLY A 206 -19.21 29.22 -3.23
C GLY A 206 -18.08 28.44 -2.52
N LEU A 207 -18.02 28.37 -1.18
CA LEU A 207 -16.99 27.56 -0.50
C LEU A 207 -17.51 26.77 0.70
N ARG A 208 -18.23 27.43 1.62
CA ARG A 208 -18.81 26.79 2.81
C ARG A 208 -19.83 25.70 2.43
N PHE A 209 -20.61 25.95 1.38
CA PHE A 209 -21.55 24.97 0.85
C PHE A 209 -20.85 23.78 0.18
N ARG A 210 -19.73 24.00 -0.53
CA ARG A 210 -18.91 22.94 -1.15
C ARG A 210 -18.33 22.00 -0.09
N VAL A 211 -17.80 22.56 1.00
CA VAL A 211 -17.30 21.79 2.15
C VAL A 211 -18.44 21.05 2.85
N ARG A 212 -19.61 21.68 3.00
CA ARG A 212 -20.78 21.01 3.61
C ARG A 212 -21.29 19.84 2.75
N ALA A 213 -21.24 19.96 1.43
CA ALA A 213 -21.59 18.87 0.51
C ALA A 213 -20.59 17.70 0.57
N PHE A 214 -19.29 17.97 0.79
CA PHE A 214 -18.26 16.94 1.02
C PHE A 214 -18.59 16.07 2.24
N PHE A 215 -18.95 16.70 3.36
CA PHE A 215 -19.27 15.98 4.60
C PHE A 215 -20.64 15.29 4.59
N ARG A 216 -21.58 15.78 3.77
CA ARG A 216 -22.97 15.27 3.77
C ARG A 216 -23.20 14.13 2.77
N GLY A 217 -22.29 13.94 1.82
CA GLY A 217 -22.32 12.80 0.90
C GLY A 217 -23.43 12.84 -0.17
N ASP A 218 -24.27 13.87 -0.18
CA ASP A 218 -25.50 13.94 -0.97
C ASP A 218 -25.28 13.90 -2.50
N TYR A 219 -24.06 14.16 -3.00
CA TYR A 219 -23.73 14.17 -4.44
C TYR A 219 -22.31 13.67 -4.74
N LEU A 220 -21.93 12.56 -4.11
CA LEU A 220 -20.58 11.98 -4.25
C LEU A 220 -20.35 11.45 -5.68
N PRO A 221 -19.28 11.89 -6.37
CA PRO A 221 -18.97 11.41 -7.71
C PRO A 221 -18.67 9.91 -7.73
N ALA A 222 -18.77 9.30 -8.92
CA ALA A 222 -18.67 7.84 -9.14
C ALA A 222 -17.53 7.14 -8.40
N PHE A 223 -16.41 7.83 -8.14
CA PHE A 223 -15.29 7.31 -7.36
C PHE A 223 -15.62 7.08 -5.88
N SER A 224 -16.27 8.03 -5.20
CA SER A 224 -16.66 7.84 -3.80
C SER A 224 -17.85 6.88 -3.67
N ARG A 225 -18.70 6.77 -4.69
CA ARG A 225 -19.72 5.72 -4.76
C ARG A 225 -19.09 4.34 -4.92
N GLY A 226 -18.03 4.21 -5.75
CA GLY A 226 -17.23 2.99 -5.86
C GLY A 226 -16.51 2.63 -4.56
N LEU A 227 -15.88 3.59 -3.89
CA LEU A 227 -15.21 3.38 -2.60
C LEU A 227 -16.20 2.97 -1.48
N LEU A 228 -17.39 3.57 -1.47
CA LEU A 228 -18.47 3.18 -0.54
C LEU A 228 -19.04 1.80 -0.87
N GLN A 229 -19.16 1.44 -2.15
CA GLN A 229 -19.61 0.11 -2.59
C GLN A 229 -18.58 -0.98 -2.27
N ASP A 230 -17.30 -0.75 -2.57
CA ASP A 230 -16.22 -1.67 -2.19
C ASP A 230 -16.11 -1.80 -0.66
N GLY A 231 -16.31 -0.70 0.07
CA GLY A 231 -16.39 -0.73 1.54
C GLY A 231 -17.60 -1.49 2.07
N GLN A 232 -18.74 -1.46 1.37
CA GLN A 232 -19.95 -2.23 1.75
C GLN A 232 -19.80 -3.73 1.48
N VAL A 233 -19.04 -4.14 0.47
CA VAL A 233 -18.72 -5.55 0.21
C VAL A 233 -17.89 -6.16 1.35
N TYR A 234 -17.13 -5.35 2.11
CA TYR A 234 -16.41 -5.82 3.29
C TYR A 234 -17.33 -6.14 4.49
N TYR A 235 -18.55 -5.58 4.52
CA TYR A 235 -19.52 -5.78 5.60
C TYR A 235 -20.60 -6.84 5.29
N LEU A 236 -20.56 -7.45 4.11
CA LEU A 236 -21.54 -8.42 3.59
C LEU A 236 -20.93 -9.82 3.49
#